data_AF-A0A1Q7HZB1-F1
#
_entry.id   AF-A0A1Q7HZB1-F1
#
_cell.length_a   1.000
_cell.length_b   1.000
_cell.length_c   1.000
_cell.angle_alpha   90.00
_cell.angle_beta   90.00
_cell.angle_gamma   90.00
#
_symmetry.space_group_name_H-M   'P 1'
#
loop_
_entity.id
_entity.type
_entity.pdbx_description
1 polymer ?
#
loop_
_entity_poly.entity_id
_entity_poly.type
_entity_poly.pdbx_seq_one_letter_code
_entity_poly.pdbx_strand_id
1 'polypeptide(L)'
;MAASHPPGGARSNAAILGQVGFIIAVPIAVGAWLGLQIDRAAGTSPIGLLALIFVGMVIAGVGVAVLIRRYAAENPIEPSTERAREAGRRWQAEIDEAERARDARQDR
;
A
#
# COMPACT_ATOMS: atom_id res chain seq x y z
N MET A 1 -23.87 -33.71 -4.61
CA MET A 1 -22.97 -32.64 -5.10
C MET A 1 -21.72 -32.67 -4.25
N ALA A 2 -20.58 -33.08 -4.80
CA ALA A 2 -19.33 -33.24 -4.05
C ALA A 2 -18.65 -31.87 -3.89
N ALA A 3 -18.31 -31.51 -2.66
CA ALA A 3 -17.54 -30.31 -2.35
C ALA A 3 -16.10 -30.48 -2.83
N SER A 4 -15.70 -29.66 -3.81
CA SER A 4 -14.31 -29.54 -4.26
C SER A 4 -13.44 -29.01 -3.11
N HIS A 5 -12.74 -29.92 -2.43
CA HIS A 5 -11.66 -29.58 -1.51
C HIS A 5 -10.49 -29.02 -2.31
N PRO A 6 -10.00 -27.79 -2.03
CA PRO A 6 -8.78 -27.30 -2.68
C PRO A 6 -7.56 -28.07 -2.14
N PRO A 7 -6.71 -28.63 -2.99
CA PRO A 7 -5.47 -29.23 -2.54
C PRO A 7 -4.43 -28.13 -2.21
N GLY A 8 -3.97 -28.08 -0.96
CA GLY A 8 -2.61 -27.61 -0.65
C GLY A 8 -2.41 -26.15 -0.22
N GLY A 9 -2.96 -25.73 0.92
CA GLY A 9 -2.73 -24.39 1.49
C GLY A 9 -1.29 -24.06 1.89
N ALA A 10 -0.49 -25.02 2.37
CA ALA A 10 0.87 -24.73 2.85
C ALA A 10 1.91 -24.59 1.72
N ARG A 11 1.81 -25.41 0.66
CA ARG A 11 2.74 -25.38 -0.48
C ARG A 11 2.47 -24.17 -1.39
N SER A 12 1.20 -23.78 -1.56
CA SER A 12 0.83 -22.61 -2.35
C SER A 12 1.28 -21.30 -1.69
N ASN A 13 1.08 -21.17 -0.37
CA ASN A 13 1.55 -20.00 0.38
C ASN A 13 3.08 -19.89 0.39
N ALA A 14 3.80 -21.02 0.54
CA ALA A 14 5.26 -21.04 0.47
C ALA A 14 5.79 -20.69 -0.94
N ALA A 15 5.11 -21.14 -2.00
CA ALA A 15 5.46 -20.79 -3.37
C ALA A 15 5.26 -19.29 -3.66
N ILE A 16 4.16 -18.71 -3.19
CA ILE A 16 3.91 -17.26 -3.30
C ILE A 16 4.96 -16.48 -2.52
N LEU A 17 5.26 -16.88 -1.28
CA LEU A 17 6.28 -16.22 -0.46
C LEU A 17 7.66 -16.29 -1.12
N GLY A 18 8.03 -17.44 -1.67
CA GLY A 18 9.27 -17.63 -2.41
C GLY A 18 9.34 -16.78 -3.68
N GLN A 19 8.25 -16.71 -4.44
CA GLN A 19 8.17 -15.93 -5.66
C GLN A 19 8.27 -14.42 -5.39
N VAL A 20 7.50 -13.91 -4.42
CA VAL A 20 7.55 -12.50 -4.02
C VAL A 20 8.92 -12.17 -3.43
N GLY A 21 9.45 -13.03 -2.56
CA GLY A 21 10.79 -12.88 -2.00
C GLY A 21 11.87 -12.80 -3.08
N PHE A 22 11.80 -13.66 -4.09
CA PHE A 22 12.75 -13.65 -5.21
C PHE A 22 12.62 -12.38 -6.06
N ILE A 23 11.41 -11.96 -6.39
CA ILE A 23 11.13 -10.74 -7.16
C ILE A 23 11.69 -9.48 -6.46
N ILE A 24 11.67 -9.46 -5.13
CA ILE A 24 12.20 -8.35 -4.33
C ILE A 24 13.71 -8.47 -4.13
N ALA A 25 14.21 -9.67 -3.80
CA ALA A 25 15.60 -9.87 -3.44
C ALA A 25 16.56 -9.69 -4.62
N VAL A 26 16.18 -10.13 -5.82
CA VAL A 26 17.06 -10.07 -7.00
C VAL A 26 17.41 -8.62 -7.39
N PRO A 27 16.46 -7.69 -7.57
CA PRO A 27 16.79 -6.30 -7.87
C PRO A 27 17.65 -5.63 -6.79
N ILE A 28 17.38 -5.93 -5.51
CA ILE A 28 18.16 -5.38 -4.39
C ILE A 28 19.60 -5.87 -4.46
N ALA A 29 19.81 -7.18 -4.62
CA ALA A 29 21.13 -7.77 -4.72
C ALA A 29 21.91 -7.23 -5.92
N VAL A 30 21.26 -7.11 -7.08
CA VAL A 30 21.87 -6.55 -8.30
C VAL A 30 22.21 -5.07 -8.11
N GLY A 31 21.30 -4.26 -7.58
CA GLY A 31 21.53 -2.84 -7.34
C GLY A 31 22.66 -2.58 -6.34
N ALA A 32 22.70 -3.34 -5.24
CA ALA A 32 23.77 -3.26 -4.26
C ALA A 32 25.13 -3.65 -4.85
N TRP A 33 25.18 -4.74 -5.63
CA TRP A 33 26.40 -5.20 -6.29
C TRP A 33 26.93 -4.16 -7.30
N LEU A 34 26.05 -3.59 -8.12
CA LEU A 34 26.40 -2.53 -9.07
C LEU A 34 26.91 -1.27 -8.35
N GLY A 35 26.23 -0.84 -7.28
CA GLY A 35 26.65 0.31 -6.47
C GLY A 35 28.06 0.13 -5.90
N LEU A 36 28.33 -1.05 -5.32
CA LEU A 36 29.65 -1.41 -4.79
C LEU A 36 30.75 -1.42 -5.86
N GLN A 37 30.46 -1.86 -7.08
CA GLN A 37 31.43 -1.86 -8.18
C GLN A 37 31.73 -0.45 -8.68
N ILE A 38 30.72 0.43 -8.74
CA ILE A 38 30.90 1.85 -9.08
C ILE A 38 31.75 2.55 -7.99
N ASP A 39 31.48 2.26 -6.72
CA ASP A 39 32.24 2.81 -5.59
C ASP A 39 33.72 2.37 -5.61
N ARG A 40 33.97 1.10 -5.94
CA ARG A 40 35.35 0.56 -6.09
C ARG A 40 36.10 1.20 -7.25
N ALA A 41 35.42 1.51 -8.35
CA ALA A 41 36.02 2.15 -9.51
C ALA A 41 36.35 3.64 -9.27
N ALA A 42 35.59 4.33 -8.42
CA ALA A 42 35.75 5.76 -8.14
C ALA A 42 36.76 6.06 -7.00
N GLY A 43 37.25 5.05 -6.28
CA GLY A 43 38.37 5.18 -5.34
C GLY A 43 38.09 5.93 -4.03
N THR A 44 36.89 6.46 -3.79
CA THR A 44 36.48 7.11 -2.51
C THR A 44 34.98 7.01 -2.25
N SER A 45 34.61 6.77 -0.97
CA SER A 45 33.27 6.83 -0.30
C SER A 45 32.08 6.14 -1.03
N PRO A 46 31.04 5.58 -0.36
CA PRO A 46 29.97 4.85 -1.05
C PRO A 46 28.97 5.76 -1.79
N ILE A 47 29.47 6.67 -2.64
CA ILE A 47 28.72 7.72 -3.33
C ILE A 47 27.86 7.13 -4.45
N GLY A 48 28.39 6.16 -5.20
CA GLY A 48 27.67 5.43 -6.24
C GLY A 48 26.53 4.60 -5.66
N LEU A 49 26.77 3.88 -4.55
CA LEU A 49 25.70 3.19 -3.83
C LEU A 49 24.63 4.19 -3.32
N LEU A 50 25.04 5.30 -2.70
CA LEU A 50 24.12 6.35 -2.24
C LEU A 50 23.31 6.96 -3.38
N ALA A 51 23.94 7.24 -4.52
CA ALA A 51 23.27 7.76 -5.71
C ALA A 51 22.26 6.75 -6.26
N LEU A 52 22.60 5.46 -6.33
CA LEU A 52 21.68 4.40 -6.75
C LEU A 52 20.47 4.28 -5.83
N ILE A 53 20.68 4.34 -4.51
CA ILE A 53 19.59 4.34 -3.53
C ILE A 53 18.69 5.56 -3.72
N PHE A 54 19.28 6.76 -3.89
CA PHE A 54 18.52 7.98 -4.09
C PHE A 54 17.70 7.94 -5.38
N VAL A 55 18.31 7.50 -6.50
CA VAL A 55 17.62 7.30 -7.77
C VAL A 55 16.49 6.28 -7.62
N GLY A 56 16.73 5.17 -6.93
CA GLY A 56 15.70 4.16 -6.64
C GLY A 56 14.52 4.74 -5.86
N MET A 57 14.77 5.57 -4.85
CA MET A 57 13.72 6.27 -4.10
C MET A 57 12.91 7.22 -4.98
N VAL A 58 13.58 8.01 -5.84
CA VAL A 58 12.90 8.92 -6.76
C VAL A 58 12.00 8.14 -7.72
N ILE A 59 12.50 7.05 -8.30
CA ILE A 59 11.72 6.19 -9.21
C ILE A 59 10.51 5.59 -8.49
N ALA A 60 10.69 5.09 -7.26
CA ALA A 60 9.59 4.54 -6.47
C ALA A 60 8.52 5.61 -6.16
N GLY A 61 8.94 6.80 -5.72
CA GLY A 61 8.05 7.92 -5.44
C GLY A 61 7.25 8.36 -6.68
N VAL A 62 7.92 8.49 -7.83
CA VAL A 62 7.26 8.80 -9.11
C VAL A 62 6.29 7.70 -9.51
N GLY A 63 6.68 6.43 -9.36
CA GLY A 63 5.81 5.28 -9.67
C GLY A 63 4.52 5.28 -8.85
N VAL A 64 4.63 5.53 -7.54
CA VAL A 64 3.46 5.66 -6.66
C VAL A 64 2.61 6.87 -7.04
N ALA A 65 3.22 8.02 -7.31
CA ALA A 65 2.48 9.22 -7.71
C ALA A 65 1.71 9.01 -9.03
N VAL A 66 2.33 8.34 -10.01
CA VAL A 66 1.67 7.97 -11.29
C VAL A 66 0.53 6.99 -11.03
N LEU A 67 0.74 6.00 -10.15
CA LEU A 67 -0.29 5.03 -9.80
C LEU A 67 -1.50 5.71 -9.13
N ILE A 68 -1.26 6.59 -8.15
CA ILE A 68 -2.31 7.37 -7.49
C ILE A 68 -3.05 8.24 -8.51
N ARG A 69 -2.31 8.96 -9.35
CA ARG A 69 -2.90 9.85 -10.37
C ARG A 69 -3.77 9.06 -11.35
N ARG A 70 -3.30 7.89 -11.78
CA ARG A 70 -4.06 6.99 -12.66
C ARG A 70 -5.30 6.45 -11.96
N TYR A 71 -5.14 5.97 -10.73
CA TYR A 71 -6.25 5.43 -9.94
C TYR A 71 -7.33 6.49 -9.67
N ALA A 72 -6.93 7.73 -9.34
CA ALA A 72 -7.84 8.85 -9.13
C ALA A 72 -8.53 9.32 -10.43
N ALA A 73 -7.87 9.16 -11.59
CA ALA A 73 -8.48 9.46 -12.88
C ALA A 73 -9.49 8.37 -13.31
N GLU A 74 -9.19 7.10 -13.01
CA GLU A 74 -10.07 5.95 -13.32
C GLU A 74 -11.22 5.79 -12.30
N ASN A 75 -11.01 6.24 -11.06
CA ASN A 75 -12.00 6.28 -9.99
C ASN A 75 -12.15 7.73 -9.51
N PRO A 76 -12.79 8.60 -10.31
CA PRO A 76 -13.10 9.94 -9.82
C PRO A 76 -13.89 9.79 -8.52
N ILE A 77 -13.47 10.49 -7.47
CA ILE A 77 -14.28 10.62 -6.26
C ILE A 77 -15.55 11.34 -6.72
N GLU A 78 -16.60 10.57 -7.03
CA GLU A 78 -17.90 11.13 -7.36
C GLU A 78 -18.29 12.05 -6.20
N PRO A 79 -18.67 13.31 -6.46
CA PRO A 79 -19.22 14.14 -5.41
C PRO A 79 -20.40 13.37 -4.84
N SER A 80 -20.32 13.04 -3.54
CA SER A 80 -21.29 12.25 -2.77
C SER A 80 -22.66 12.30 -3.44
N THR A 81 -23.06 11.23 -4.13
CA THR A 81 -24.39 11.13 -4.74
C THR A 81 -25.44 11.50 -3.67
N GLU A 82 -26.63 11.95 -4.09
CA GLU A 82 -27.72 12.32 -3.14
C GLU A 82 -27.89 11.27 -2.03
N ARG A 83 -27.72 9.98 -2.38
CA ARG A 83 -27.71 8.82 -1.46
C ARG A 83 -26.58 8.83 -0.43
N ALA A 84 -25.36 9.22 -0.80
CA ALA A 84 -24.24 9.33 0.14
C ALA A 84 -24.44 10.50 1.12
N ARG A 85 -25.06 11.60 0.68
CA ARG A 85 -25.46 12.71 1.58
C ARG A 85 -26.59 12.28 2.51
N GLU A 86 -27.56 11.52 2.02
CA GLU A 86 -28.61 10.93 2.86
C GLU A 86 -28.06 9.95 3.90
N ALA A 87 -27.13 9.08 3.51
CA ALA A 87 -26.47 8.17 4.44
C ALA A 87 -25.67 8.91 5.51
N GLY A 88 -24.94 9.97 5.14
CA GLY A 88 -24.24 10.84 6.09
C GLY A 88 -25.18 11.56 7.06
N ARG A 89 -26.31 12.08 6.57
CA ARG A 89 -27.33 12.71 7.44
C ARG A 89 -27.97 11.72 8.41
N ARG A 90 -28.25 10.48 7.97
CA ARG A 90 -28.80 9.42 8.84
C ARG A 90 -27.81 9.00 9.91
N TRP A 91 -26.56 8.78 9.52
CA TRP A 91 -25.49 8.45 10.46
C TRP A 91 -25.29 9.54 11.52
N GLN A 92 -25.31 10.82 11.11
CA GLN A 92 -25.19 11.92 12.06
C GLN A 92 -26.35 11.98 13.04
N ALA A 93 -27.59 11.75 12.56
CA ALA A 93 -28.76 11.70 13.43
C ALA A 93 -28.69 10.56 14.45
N GLU A 94 -28.16 9.38 14.06
CA GLU A 94 -27.93 8.26 14.98
C GLU A 94 -26.89 8.58 16.06
N ILE A 95 -25.81 9.30 15.71
CA ILE A 95 -24.80 9.74 16.68
C ILE A 95 -25.40 10.74 17.67
N ASP A 96 -26.12 11.75 17.18
CA ASP A 96 -26.73 12.78 18.03
C ASP A 96 -27.81 12.21 18.95
N GLU A 97 -28.53 11.16 18.53
CA GLU A 97 -29.45 10.41 19.38
C GLU A 97 -28.73 9.58 20.45
N ALA A 98 -27.63 8.92 20.07
CA ALA A 98 -26.82 8.14 21.01
C ALA A 98 -26.15 9.03 22.06
N GLU A 99 -25.74 10.25 21.70
CA GLU A 99 -25.18 11.24 22.62
C GLU A 99 -26.23 11.75 23.61
N ARG A 100 -27.41 12.16 23.13
CA ARG A 100 -28.54 12.55 24.00
C ARG A 100 -28.97 11.44 24.95
N ALA A 101 -28.97 10.19 24.50
CA ALA A 101 -29.29 9.04 25.34
C ALA A 101 -28.21 8.76 26.41
N ARG A 102 -26.95 9.13 26.16
CA ARG A 102 -25.87 9.06 27.16
C ARG A 102 -26.01 10.17 28.18
N ASP A 103 -26.24 11.41 27.74
CA ASP A 103 -26.43 12.56 28.63
C ASP A 103 -27.63 12.35 29.58
N ALA A 104 -28.76 11.89 29.06
CA ALA A 104 -29.95 11.58 29.86
C ALA A 104 -29.76 10.42 30.87
N ARG A 105 -28.75 9.56 30.68
CA ARG A 105 -28.36 8.52 31.64
C ARG A 105 -27.35 9.02 32.66
N GLN A 106 -26.60 10.08 32.36
CA GLN A 106 -25.62 10.67 33.25
C GLN A 106 -26.27 11.65 34.25
N ASP A 107 -27.40 12.24 33.89
CA ASP A 107 -28.19 13.15 34.74
C ASP A 107 -29.17 12.44 35.72
N ARG A 108 -29.09 11.10 35.85
CA ARG A 108 -29.83 10.29 36.84
C ARG A 108 -28.88 9.59 37.80
#